data_AF-A0A257K809-F1
#
_entry.id   AF-A0A257K809-F1
#
_cell.length_a   1.000
_cell.length_b   1.000
_cell.length_c   1.000
_cell.angle_alpha   90.00
_cell.angle_beta   90.00
_cell.angle_gamma   90.00
#
_symmetry.space_group_name_H-M   'P 1'
#
loop_
_entity.id
_entity.type
_entity.pdbx_description
1 polymer ?
#
loop_
_entity_poly.entity_id
_entity_poly.type
_entity_poly.pdbx_seq_one_letter_code
_entity_poly.pdbx_strand_id
1 'polypeptide(L)'
;MFTKQQELLLDNFADKSDHLFALGIISTDSFTGEIGEYVVCKHFNLKKSNRVTQAVDGVSTTGERFQVKSKVISKSYFSFNAKSLEHSLFDTLAVVYFDRLYNPLKIVIVPSCKSNNGEFKITSATISTFEQIDGTDIKINAKAKSAINEFAVAYNSLEEAGIIRSRRIVGDIGEFYACSKLNLKQSENRNEKGIDARHDNGLTFEIKTRRVYESGRRISETRRLNNLVGKTADYLIVVALDRSFKCAGMWIIPMQNLTNPKSANLKVVNTTEGTLNIVPSKIPSLQTGESFKTFNLRKRVLTNPVNSTFITKTTRTKKETTKRRPKRAIISEEISIEPTHTFIGNNDSSLGSGGCFTWTIVIILLLLLIGYLSN
;
A
#
# COMPACT_ATOMS: atom_id res chain seq x y z
N MET A 1 28.64 -6.53 -1.39
CA MET A 1 28.22 -6.41 -2.81
C MET A 1 27.51 -7.70 -3.18
N PHE A 2 26.73 -7.75 -4.26
CA PHE A 2 26.10 -9.01 -4.70
C PHE A 2 27.17 -10.05 -5.07
N THR A 3 26.89 -11.33 -4.86
CA THR A 3 27.68 -12.41 -5.45
C THR A 3 27.25 -12.63 -6.91
N LYS A 4 28.12 -13.20 -7.75
CA LYS A 4 27.78 -13.54 -9.16
C LYS A 4 26.47 -14.34 -9.29
N GLN A 5 26.20 -15.23 -8.34
CA GLN A 5 24.94 -16.00 -8.30
C GLN A 5 23.73 -15.10 -8.02
N GLN A 6 23.84 -14.14 -7.10
CA GLN A 6 22.77 -13.20 -6.79
C GLN A 6 22.55 -12.20 -7.94
N GLU A 7 23.59 -11.82 -8.68
CA GLU A 7 23.48 -11.02 -9.91
C GLU A 7 22.74 -11.78 -11.01
N LEU A 8 23.08 -13.05 -11.25
CA LEU A 8 22.37 -13.91 -12.21
C LEU A 8 20.88 -14.11 -11.85
N LEU A 9 20.55 -14.22 -10.56
CA LEU A 9 19.17 -14.28 -10.09
C LEU A 9 18.40 -12.98 -10.32
N LEU A 10 19.03 -11.81 -10.15
CA LEU A 10 18.43 -10.52 -10.50
C LEU A 10 18.19 -10.39 -12.02
N ASP A 11 19.15 -10.80 -12.85
CA ASP A 11 19.00 -10.74 -14.31
C ASP A 11 17.87 -11.66 -14.80
N ASN A 12 17.83 -12.92 -14.37
CA ASN A 12 16.71 -13.82 -14.68
C ASN A 12 15.36 -13.25 -14.20
N PHE A 13 15.31 -12.63 -13.00
CA PHE A 13 14.10 -11.97 -12.54
C PHE A 13 13.70 -10.77 -13.42
N ALA A 14 14.66 -9.96 -13.86
CA ALA A 14 14.43 -8.85 -14.78
C ALA A 14 13.89 -9.35 -16.13
N ASP A 15 14.48 -10.40 -16.70
CA ASP A 15 14.06 -10.99 -17.98
C ASP A 15 12.64 -11.56 -17.92
N LYS A 16 12.29 -12.30 -16.86
CA LYS A 16 10.92 -12.81 -16.67
C LYS A 16 9.93 -11.68 -16.40
N SER A 17 10.34 -10.62 -15.70
CA SER A 17 9.53 -9.40 -15.52
C SER A 17 9.25 -8.73 -16.86
N ASP A 18 10.28 -8.47 -17.67
CA ASP A 18 10.13 -7.85 -18.99
C ASP A 18 9.37 -8.74 -20.00
N HIS A 19 9.40 -10.06 -19.85
CA HIS A 19 8.51 -10.96 -20.60
C HIS A 19 7.03 -10.74 -20.24
N LEU A 20 6.68 -10.53 -18.96
CA LEU A 20 5.31 -10.18 -18.56
C LEU A 20 4.88 -8.79 -19.08
N PHE A 21 5.81 -7.82 -19.17
CA PHE A 21 5.56 -6.54 -19.84
C PHE A 21 5.25 -6.75 -21.34
N ALA A 22 6.06 -7.55 -22.04
CA ALA A 22 5.89 -7.83 -23.47
C ALA A 22 4.57 -8.58 -23.80
N LEU A 23 4.04 -9.36 -22.84
CA LEU A 23 2.73 -10.01 -22.96
C LEU A 23 1.55 -9.13 -22.52
N GLY A 24 1.78 -7.89 -22.07
CA GLY A 24 0.73 -6.99 -21.57
C GLY A 24 0.08 -7.46 -20.27
N ILE A 25 0.74 -8.34 -19.51
CA ILE A 25 0.25 -8.88 -18.23
C ILE A 25 0.48 -7.86 -17.11
N ILE A 26 1.61 -7.13 -17.16
CA ILE A 26 1.96 -6.06 -16.22
C ILE A 26 2.38 -4.79 -16.95
N SER A 27 2.25 -3.64 -16.29
CA SER A 27 2.74 -2.33 -16.73
C SER A 27 3.60 -1.63 -15.66
N THR A 28 3.80 -2.26 -14.50
CA THR A 28 4.48 -1.69 -13.33
C THR A 28 5.13 -2.76 -12.45
N ASP A 29 5.80 -2.33 -11.39
CA ASP A 29 6.35 -3.18 -10.33
C ASP A 29 5.28 -3.67 -9.31
N SER A 30 3.98 -3.59 -9.63
CA SER A 30 2.84 -3.92 -8.76
C SER A 30 2.33 -5.35 -9.01
N PHE A 31 3.26 -6.27 -9.27
CA PHE A 31 3.06 -7.58 -9.91
C PHE A 31 1.81 -8.35 -9.45
N THR A 32 1.61 -8.53 -8.14
CA THR A 32 0.46 -9.29 -7.60
C THR A 32 -0.90 -8.69 -8.00
N GLY A 33 -0.98 -7.37 -8.11
CA GLY A 33 -2.20 -6.67 -8.54
C GLY A 33 -2.44 -6.86 -10.03
N GLU A 34 -1.45 -6.53 -10.87
CA GLU A 34 -1.63 -6.54 -12.33
C GLU A 34 -1.80 -7.95 -12.91
N ILE A 35 -1.14 -8.96 -12.35
CA ILE A 35 -1.40 -10.38 -12.67
C ILE A 35 -2.85 -10.75 -12.31
N GLY A 36 -3.37 -10.24 -11.19
CA GLY A 36 -4.77 -10.38 -10.79
C GLY A 36 -5.75 -9.71 -11.76
N GLU A 37 -5.50 -8.44 -12.09
CA GLU A 37 -6.25 -7.67 -13.08
C GLU A 37 -6.31 -8.41 -14.43
N TYR A 38 -5.17 -8.97 -14.87
CA TYR A 38 -5.08 -9.77 -16.09
C TYR A 38 -5.95 -11.04 -16.00
N VAL A 39 -5.83 -11.81 -14.92
CA VAL A 39 -6.61 -13.04 -14.69
C VAL A 39 -8.12 -12.75 -14.71
N VAL A 40 -8.59 -11.73 -13.99
CA VAL A 40 -10.02 -11.36 -13.98
C VAL A 40 -10.48 -10.88 -15.36
N CYS A 41 -9.72 -10.00 -16.02
CA CYS A 41 -10.09 -9.51 -17.34
C CYS A 41 -10.13 -10.61 -18.40
N LYS A 42 -9.25 -11.63 -18.33
CA LYS A 42 -9.30 -12.79 -19.23
C LYS A 42 -10.40 -13.77 -18.90
N HIS A 43 -10.71 -13.98 -17.62
CA HIS A 43 -11.78 -14.89 -17.21
C HIS A 43 -13.18 -14.38 -17.60
N PHE A 44 -13.48 -13.13 -17.25
CA PHE A 44 -14.80 -12.51 -17.49
C PHE A 44 -14.90 -11.73 -18.82
N ASN A 45 -13.87 -11.84 -19.69
CA ASN A 45 -13.78 -11.11 -20.97
C ASN A 45 -13.97 -9.58 -20.83
N LEU A 46 -13.37 -8.98 -19.79
CA LEU A 46 -13.48 -7.55 -19.52
C LEU A 46 -12.53 -6.74 -20.40
N LYS A 47 -13.00 -5.55 -20.79
CA LYS A 47 -12.12 -4.49 -21.30
C LYS A 47 -11.33 -3.92 -20.12
N LYS A 48 -10.02 -4.18 -20.05
CA LYS A 48 -9.15 -3.62 -19.01
C LYS A 48 -9.16 -2.08 -19.07
N SER A 49 -9.25 -1.44 -17.91
CA SER A 49 -9.28 0.02 -17.79
C SER A 49 -7.93 0.68 -18.05
N ASN A 50 -7.96 1.95 -18.43
CA ASN A 50 -6.78 2.81 -18.41
C ASN A 50 -6.31 3.03 -16.96
N ARG A 51 -4.99 2.99 -16.74
CA ARG A 51 -4.32 3.12 -15.42
C ARG A 51 -4.59 4.44 -14.67
N VAL A 52 -5.33 5.37 -15.26
CA VAL A 52 -5.77 6.65 -14.64
C VAL A 52 -7.21 6.61 -14.15
N THR A 53 -8.02 5.64 -14.56
CA THR A 53 -9.39 5.44 -14.06
C THR A 53 -9.34 5.09 -12.57
N GLN A 54 -10.10 5.82 -11.73
CA GLN A 54 -10.11 5.60 -10.28
C GLN A 54 -10.98 4.38 -9.94
N ALA A 55 -10.38 3.41 -9.24
CA ALA A 55 -11.05 2.25 -8.64
C ALA A 55 -11.88 1.35 -9.60
N VAL A 56 -11.64 1.40 -10.90
CA VAL A 56 -12.17 0.45 -11.89
C VAL A 56 -11.02 -0.10 -12.70
N ASP A 57 -10.71 -1.38 -12.51
CA ASP A 57 -9.60 -2.07 -13.15
C ASP A 57 -10.03 -2.73 -14.49
N GLY A 58 -11.32 -3.03 -14.66
CA GLY A 58 -11.91 -3.49 -15.94
C GLY A 58 -13.41 -3.25 -16.03
N VAL A 59 -13.98 -3.34 -17.23
CA VAL A 59 -15.42 -3.15 -17.51
C VAL A 59 -15.95 -4.27 -18.40
N SER A 60 -17.14 -4.80 -18.10
CA SER A 60 -17.79 -5.85 -18.90
C SER A 60 -18.40 -5.32 -20.21
N THR A 61 -18.88 -6.22 -21.07
CA THR A 61 -19.68 -5.85 -22.25
C THR A 61 -21.06 -5.27 -21.91
N THR A 62 -21.55 -5.49 -20.69
CA THR A 62 -22.80 -4.90 -20.17
C THR A 62 -22.59 -3.57 -19.45
N GLY A 63 -21.35 -3.10 -19.33
CA GLY A 63 -20.99 -1.84 -18.66
C GLY A 63 -20.70 -1.96 -17.15
N GLU A 64 -20.77 -3.16 -16.58
CA GLU A 64 -20.47 -3.43 -15.17
C GLU A 64 -18.97 -3.16 -14.88
N ARG A 65 -18.71 -2.39 -13.83
CA ARG A 65 -17.38 -1.91 -13.44
C ARG A 65 -16.76 -2.82 -12.38
N PHE A 66 -15.62 -3.43 -12.71
CA PHE A 66 -14.88 -4.33 -11.82
C PHE A 66 -13.69 -3.62 -11.17
N GLN A 67 -13.62 -3.69 -9.85
CA GLN A 67 -12.42 -3.43 -9.05
C GLN A 67 -11.76 -4.77 -8.74
N VAL A 68 -10.45 -4.92 -9.00
CA VAL A 68 -9.73 -6.21 -8.83
C VAL A 68 -8.70 -6.10 -7.73
N LYS A 69 -8.72 -7.00 -6.75
CA LYS A 69 -7.70 -7.06 -5.70
C LYS A 69 -7.18 -8.48 -5.57
N SER A 70 -5.94 -8.66 -5.11
CA SER A 70 -5.26 -9.94 -5.25
C SER A 70 -4.22 -10.22 -4.17
N LYS A 71 -4.06 -11.50 -3.84
CA LYS A 71 -3.25 -11.96 -2.71
C LYS A 71 -2.63 -13.33 -2.96
N VAL A 72 -1.30 -13.42 -2.88
CA VAL A 72 -0.59 -14.69 -2.73
C VAL A 72 -0.80 -15.22 -1.31
N ILE A 73 -1.14 -16.51 -1.17
CA ILE A 73 -1.35 -17.19 0.11
C ILE A 73 -0.47 -18.45 0.21
N SER A 74 0.00 -18.75 1.42
CA SER A 74 0.85 -19.91 1.76
C SER A 74 0.14 -20.98 2.59
N LYS A 75 -1.16 -20.78 2.86
CA LYS A 75 -2.08 -21.69 3.56
C LYS A 75 -3.47 -21.50 2.93
N SER A 76 -4.36 -22.46 3.05
CA SER A 76 -5.76 -22.44 2.55
C SER A 76 -6.69 -21.45 3.28
N TYR A 77 -6.16 -20.32 3.77
CA TYR A 77 -6.87 -19.30 4.53
C TYR A 77 -7.24 -18.10 3.65
N PHE A 78 -8.29 -18.30 2.85
CA PHE A 78 -8.87 -17.28 1.97
C PHE A 78 -9.46 -16.13 2.78
N SER A 79 -8.69 -15.05 2.87
CA SER A 79 -8.98 -13.89 3.71
C SER A 79 -8.55 -12.60 3.02
N PHE A 80 -9.41 -11.58 3.06
CA PHE A 80 -9.13 -10.27 2.49
C PHE A 80 -9.74 -9.17 3.34
N ASN A 81 -8.98 -8.11 3.59
CA ASN A 81 -9.46 -6.89 4.20
C ASN A 81 -8.92 -5.72 3.39
N ALA A 82 -9.81 -4.83 2.95
CA ALA A 82 -9.44 -3.55 2.37
C ALA A 82 -10.37 -2.48 2.93
N LYS A 83 -9.78 -1.33 3.29
CA LYS A 83 -10.45 -0.14 3.80
C LYS A 83 -10.30 0.98 2.77
N SER A 84 -11.19 1.98 2.84
CA SER A 84 -11.17 3.12 1.91
C SER A 84 -11.31 2.71 0.43
N LEU A 85 -12.06 1.64 0.16
CA LEU A 85 -12.53 1.34 -1.19
C LEU A 85 -13.84 2.10 -1.43
N GLU A 86 -13.80 3.03 -2.38
CA GLU A 86 -14.91 3.90 -2.74
C GLU A 86 -15.94 3.13 -3.59
N HIS A 87 -16.91 2.52 -2.91
CA HIS A 87 -17.86 1.55 -3.48
C HIS A 87 -18.86 2.14 -4.50
N SER A 88 -18.92 3.46 -4.67
CA SER A 88 -19.68 4.14 -5.72
C SER A 88 -18.99 4.06 -7.09
N LEU A 89 -17.67 3.87 -7.12
CA LEU A 89 -16.88 3.91 -8.35
C LEU A 89 -16.89 2.58 -9.13
N PHE A 90 -17.26 1.48 -8.49
CA PHE A 90 -17.33 0.15 -9.09
C PHE A 90 -18.58 -0.61 -8.62
N ASP A 91 -19.00 -1.59 -9.40
CA ASP A 91 -20.21 -2.39 -9.14
C ASP A 91 -19.85 -3.71 -8.46
N THR A 92 -18.71 -4.30 -8.86
CA THR A 92 -18.22 -5.60 -8.34
C THR A 92 -16.75 -5.52 -7.93
N LEU A 93 -16.43 -6.08 -6.75
CA LEU A 93 -15.07 -6.36 -6.29
C LEU A 93 -14.74 -7.83 -6.55
N ALA A 94 -13.77 -8.09 -7.43
CA ALA A 94 -13.20 -9.42 -7.64
C ALA A 94 -11.91 -9.59 -6.82
N VAL A 95 -11.85 -10.60 -5.94
CA VAL A 95 -10.67 -10.90 -5.12
C VAL A 95 -10.04 -12.22 -5.57
N VAL A 96 -8.86 -12.13 -6.20
CA VAL A 96 -8.08 -13.28 -6.69
C VAL A 96 -7.10 -13.78 -5.63
N TYR A 97 -7.15 -15.07 -5.34
CA TYR A 97 -6.20 -15.75 -4.47
C TYR A 97 -5.25 -16.62 -5.30
N PHE A 98 -3.95 -16.53 -4.99
CA PHE A 98 -2.85 -17.17 -5.73
C PHE A 98 -1.99 -18.04 -4.81
N ASP A 99 -1.37 -19.10 -5.33
CA ASP A 99 -0.27 -19.80 -4.67
C ASP A 99 1.08 -19.05 -4.83
N ARG A 100 2.19 -19.60 -4.30
CA ARG A 100 3.55 -19.04 -4.51
C ARG A 100 4.00 -19.05 -5.99
N LEU A 101 3.35 -19.82 -6.85
CA LEU A 101 3.63 -19.92 -8.29
C LEU A 101 2.71 -19.03 -9.16
N TYR A 102 1.86 -18.20 -8.53
CA TYR A 102 0.81 -17.41 -9.19
C TYR A 102 -0.23 -18.24 -9.98
N ASN A 103 -0.44 -19.51 -9.62
CA ASN A 103 -1.62 -20.24 -10.06
C ASN A 103 -2.86 -19.67 -9.36
N PRO A 104 -3.94 -19.33 -10.10
CA PRO A 104 -5.21 -18.98 -9.49
C PRO A 104 -5.76 -20.14 -8.64
N LEU A 105 -6.04 -19.88 -7.37
CA LEU A 105 -6.67 -20.84 -6.44
C LEU A 105 -8.17 -20.61 -6.32
N LYS A 106 -8.59 -19.32 -6.32
CA LYS A 106 -9.99 -18.91 -6.18
C LYS A 106 -10.16 -17.45 -6.64
N ILE A 107 -11.28 -17.13 -7.29
CA ILE A 107 -11.82 -15.77 -7.33
C ILE A 107 -13.04 -15.72 -6.41
N VAL A 108 -13.15 -14.68 -5.59
CA VAL A 108 -14.37 -14.36 -4.82
C VAL A 108 -14.97 -13.08 -5.39
N ILE A 109 -16.27 -13.12 -5.69
CA ILE A 109 -17.02 -12.01 -6.28
C ILE A 109 -17.91 -11.37 -5.21
N VAL A 110 -17.67 -10.08 -4.94
CA VAL A 110 -18.32 -9.32 -3.87
C VAL A 110 -18.97 -8.06 -4.47
N PRO A 111 -20.31 -7.98 -4.55
CA PRO A 111 -21.00 -6.76 -4.99
C PRO A 111 -20.62 -5.55 -4.11
N SER A 112 -20.49 -4.36 -4.70
CA SER A 112 -20.00 -3.17 -3.99
C SER A 112 -20.93 -2.73 -2.85
N CYS A 113 -22.24 -3.01 -2.98
CA CYS A 113 -23.25 -2.83 -1.93
C CYS A 113 -23.05 -3.71 -0.68
N LYS A 114 -22.10 -4.66 -0.69
CA LYS A 114 -21.68 -5.44 0.49
C LYS A 114 -20.51 -4.80 1.25
N SER A 115 -20.05 -3.61 0.85
CA SER A 115 -19.11 -2.84 1.68
C SER A 115 -19.78 -2.34 2.95
N ASN A 116 -19.04 -2.30 4.06
CA ASN A 116 -19.46 -1.64 5.30
C ASN A 116 -18.58 -0.41 5.50
N ASN A 117 -19.13 0.80 5.32
CA ASN A 117 -18.40 2.06 5.39
C ASN A 117 -17.12 2.11 4.52
N GLY A 118 -17.16 1.50 3.33
CA GLY A 118 -15.99 1.40 2.43
C GLY A 118 -14.91 0.39 2.88
N GLU A 119 -15.22 -0.46 3.86
CA GLU A 119 -14.45 -1.65 4.22
C GLU A 119 -15.08 -2.93 3.63
N PHE A 120 -14.25 -3.74 2.98
CA PHE A 120 -14.60 -5.06 2.48
C PHE A 120 -13.83 -6.12 3.29
N LYS A 121 -14.53 -7.13 3.82
CA LYS A 121 -13.97 -8.10 4.77
C LYS A 121 -14.40 -9.55 4.46
N ILE A 122 -13.57 -10.24 3.69
CA ILE A 122 -13.68 -11.68 3.42
C ILE A 122 -12.93 -12.45 4.51
N THR A 123 -13.62 -13.40 5.14
CA THR A 123 -13.10 -14.28 6.19
C THR A 123 -13.60 -15.71 5.95
N SER A 124 -13.05 -16.71 6.62
CA SER A 124 -13.57 -18.09 6.56
C SER A 124 -15.05 -18.21 6.94
N ALA A 125 -15.59 -17.29 7.74
CA ALA A 125 -17.01 -17.27 8.12
C ALA A 125 -17.91 -16.49 7.14
N THR A 126 -17.33 -15.71 6.21
CA THR A 126 -18.07 -14.87 5.25
C THR A 126 -17.80 -15.20 3.79
N ILE A 127 -16.77 -15.99 3.47
CA ILE A 127 -16.45 -16.34 2.08
C ILE A 127 -17.56 -17.15 1.40
N SER A 128 -18.27 -17.99 2.16
CA SER A 128 -19.43 -18.76 1.68
C SER A 128 -20.68 -17.94 1.38
N THR A 129 -20.75 -16.67 1.82
CA THR A 129 -21.87 -15.76 1.49
C THR A 129 -21.63 -14.97 0.20
N PHE A 130 -20.58 -15.32 -0.55
CA PHE A 130 -20.18 -14.68 -1.81
C PHE A 130 -20.02 -15.74 -2.91
N GLU A 131 -20.22 -15.33 -4.15
CA GLU A 131 -19.92 -16.17 -5.30
C GLU A 131 -18.42 -16.47 -5.36
N GLN A 132 -18.10 -17.72 -5.72
CA GLN A 132 -16.75 -18.26 -5.75
C GLN A 132 -16.54 -19.03 -7.04
N ILE A 133 -15.37 -18.83 -7.65
CA ILE A 133 -14.91 -19.57 -8.83
C ILE A 133 -13.62 -20.27 -8.40
N ASP A 134 -13.60 -21.59 -8.49
CA ASP A 134 -12.47 -22.41 -8.07
C ASP A 134 -11.35 -22.44 -9.12
N GLY A 135 -10.11 -22.69 -8.68
CA GLY A 135 -8.90 -22.52 -9.49
C GLY A 135 -8.86 -23.32 -10.81
N THR A 136 -9.61 -24.42 -10.89
CA THR A 136 -9.79 -25.24 -12.10
C THR A 136 -10.52 -24.52 -13.21
N ASP A 137 -11.45 -23.64 -12.86
CA ASP A 137 -12.40 -23.03 -13.79
C ASP A 137 -11.89 -21.67 -14.32
N ILE A 138 -10.80 -21.16 -13.74
CA ILE A 138 -10.22 -19.85 -14.04
C ILE A 138 -9.47 -19.89 -15.38
N LYS A 139 -10.24 -19.70 -16.45
CA LYS A 139 -9.80 -19.55 -17.84
C LYS A 139 -8.72 -18.47 -18.03
N ILE A 140 -7.48 -18.90 -18.26
CA ILE A 140 -6.35 -18.10 -18.77
C ILE A 140 -5.61 -18.90 -19.86
N ASN A 141 -5.00 -18.22 -20.84
CA ASN A 141 -4.32 -18.92 -21.93
C ASN A 141 -2.95 -19.49 -21.47
N ALA A 142 -2.62 -20.69 -21.95
CA ALA A 142 -1.44 -21.44 -21.51
C ALA A 142 -0.11 -20.65 -21.61
N LYS A 143 0.07 -19.83 -22.66
CA LYS A 143 1.26 -18.99 -22.82
C LYS A 143 1.43 -17.97 -21.69
N ALA A 144 0.35 -17.31 -21.26
CA ALA A 144 0.40 -16.37 -20.15
C ALA A 144 0.60 -17.12 -18.81
N LYS A 145 -0.05 -18.28 -18.64
CA LYS A 145 0.15 -19.13 -17.45
C LYS A 145 1.62 -19.54 -17.28
N SER A 146 2.28 -20.03 -18.34
CA SER A 146 3.72 -20.37 -18.31
C SER A 146 4.56 -19.16 -17.90
N ALA A 147 4.40 -18.02 -18.58
CA ALA A 147 5.14 -16.81 -18.29
C ALA A 147 4.96 -16.33 -16.84
N ILE A 148 3.74 -16.41 -16.30
CA ILE A 148 3.40 -16.07 -14.92
C ILE A 148 4.06 -17.05 -13.94
N ASN A 149 4.04 -18.36 -14.21
CA ASN A 149 4.70 -19.36 -13.38
C ASN A 149 6.24 -19.21 -13.42
N GLU A 150 6.84 -18.95 -14.59
CA GLU A 150 8.29 -18.70 -14.74
C GLU A 150 8.76 -17.46 -13.98
N PHE A 151 7.98 -16.37 -14.06
CA PHE A 151 8.18 -15.17 -13.23
C PHE A 151 8.07 -15.50 -11.74
N ALA A 152 7.12 -16.36 -11.34
CA ALA A 152 6.96 -16.78 -9.96
C ALA A 152 8.15 -17.58 -9.43
N VAL A 153 8.72 -18.49 -10.25
CA VAL A 153 9.95 -19.22 -9.92
C VAL A 153 11.11 -18.23 -9.72
N ALA A 154 11.35 -17.33 -10.67
CA ALA A 154 12.40 -16.31 -10.55
C ALA A 154 12.20 -15.41 -9.32
N TYR A 155 10.96 -15.03 -8.99
CA TYR A 155 10.62 -14.28 -7.78
C TYR A 155 10.99 -15.07 -6.52
N ASN A 156 10.59 -16.35 -6.43
CA ASN A 156 10.83 -17.16 -5.24
C ASN A 156 12.32 -17.47 -5.04
N SER A 157 13.10 -17.62 -6.12
CA SER A 157 14.56 -17.78 -6.02
C SER A 157 15.28 -16.54 -5.45
N LEU A 158 14.75 -15.33 -5.63
CA LEU A 158 15.25 -14.13 -4.93
C LEU A 158 14.94 -14.16 -3.42
N GLU A 159 13.78 -14.72 -3.04
CA GLU A 159 13.32 -14.87 -1.65
C GLU A 159 14.14 -15.94 -0.93
N GLU A 160 14.45 -17.05 -1.62
CA GLU A 160 15.30 -18.15 -1.15
C GLU A 160 16.79 -17.77 -1.07
N ALA A 161 17.28 -16.90 -1.97
CA ALA A 161 18.63 -16.35 -1.90
C ALA A 161 18.81 -15.19 -0.89
N GLY A 162 17.75 -14.83 -0.14
CA GLY A 162 17.76 -13.74 0.84
C GLY A 162 17.91 -12.33 0.27
N ILE A 163 17.81 -12.17 -1.06
CA ILE A 163 17.89 -10.86 -1.74
C ILE A 163 16.63 -10.05 -1.46
N ILE A 164 15.48 -10.74 -1.34
CA ILE A 164 14.22 -10.17 -0.89
C ILE A 164 13.65 -10.95 0.28
N ARG A 165 12.79 -10.29 1.06
CA ARG A 165 12.17 -10.85 2.26
C ARG A 165 10.64 -10.73 2.24
N SER A 166 10.08 -9.99 1.29
CA SER A 166 8.68 -9.58 1.24
C SER A 166 8.14 -9.51 -0.20
N ARG A 167 6.86 -9.15 -0.34
CA ARG A 167 6.21 -8.87 -1.63
C ARG A 167 6.33 -7.39 -2.08
N ARG A 168 7.23 -6.61 -1.46
CA ARG A 168 7.60 -5.22 -1.83
C ARG A 168 8.97 -5.13 -2.52
N ILE A 169 9.29 -6.14 -3.35
CA ILE A 169 10.57 -6.37 -4.07
C ILE A 169 11.45 -5.14 -4.40
N VAL A 170 10.92 -4.05 -4.96
CA VAL A 170 11.72 -2.84 -5.26
C VAL A 170 12.32 -2.22 -3.99
N GLY A 171 11.60 -2.22 -2.87
CA GLY A 171 12.13 -1.80 -1.57
C GLY A 171 13.25 -2.73 -1.12
N ASP A 172 12.90 -4.00 -0.91
CA ASP A 172 13.77 -5.09 -0.45
C ASP A 172 15.12 -5.14 -1.20
N ILE A 173 15.13 -5.12 -2.54
CA ILE A 173 16.36 -5.16 -3.36
C ILE A 173 17.28 -3.97 -3.04
N GLY A 174 16.72 -2.77 -2.85
CA GLY A 174 17.51 -1.59 -2.49
C GLY A 174 17.97 -1.58 -1.04
N GLU A 175 17.17 -2.14 -0.11
CA GLU A 175 17.61 -2.39 1.27
C GLU A 175 18.82 -3.34 1.27
N PHE A 176 18.76 -4.43 0.51
CA PHE A 176 19.86 -5.37 0.34
C PHE A 176 21.09 -4.69 -0.29
N TYR A 177 20.93 -3.95 -1.39
CA TYR A 177 22.03 -3.17 -1.99
C TYR A 177 22.71 -2.23 -1.00
N ALA A 178 21.92 -1.45 -0.24
CA ALA A 178 22.45 -0.49 0.73
C ALA A 178 23.20 -1.20 1.87
N CYS A 179 22.58 -2.20 2.50
CA CYS A 179 23.19 -2.96 3.60
C CYS A 179 24.48 -3.67 3.14
N SER A 180 24.46 -4.33 1.98
CA SER A 180 25.61 -5.03 1.38
C SER A 180 26.70 -4.11 0.81
N LYS A 181 26.49 -2.79 0.73
CA LYS A 181 27.46 -1.80 0.24
C LYS A 181 28.06 -0.96 1.37
N LEU A 182 27.31 -0.75 2.46
CA LEU A 182 27.69 0.08 3.62
C LEU A 182 27.96 -0.74 4.90
N ASN A 183 27.88 -2.07 4.83
CA ASN A 183 27.98 -2.99 5.98
C ASN A 183 26.98 -2.66 7.10
N LEU A 184 25.70 -2.51 6.73
CA LEU A 184 24.61 -2.24 7.67
C LEU A 184 23.90 -3.53 8.07
N LYS A 185 23.46 -3.59 9.33
CA LYS A 185 22.52 -4.61 9.83
C LYS A 185 21.10 -4.14 9.53
N GLN A 186 20.42 -4.81 8.61
CA GLN A 186 19.03 -4.55 8.25
C GLN A 186 18.11 -4.80 9.46
N SER A 187 17.11 -3.95 9.69
CA SER A 187 16.19 -4.12 10.82
C SER A 187 15.36 -5.39 10.68
N GLU A 188 15.42 -6.29 11.66
CA GLU A 188 14.61 -7.53 11.69
C GLU A 188 13.10 -7.22 11.72
N ASN A 189 12.72 -6.25 12.57
CA ASN A 189 11.35 -5.78 12.68
C ASN A 189 10.98 -4.88 11.49
N ARG A 190 10.36 -5.49 10.48
CA ARG A 190 9.85 -4.81 9.26
C ARG A 190 8.77 -3.74 9.50
N ASN A 191 8.30 -3.60 10.74
CA ASN A 191 7.33 -2.59 11.17
C ASN A 191 7.97 -1.48 12.03
N GLU A 192 9.30 -1.46 12.20
CA GLU A 192 10.00 -0.39 12.92
C GLU A 192 9.86 0.95 12.17
N LYS A 193 9.05 1.87 12.73
CA LYS A 193 8.64 3.11 12.05
C LYS A 193 9.77 4.15 12.03
N GLY A 194 10.70 4.01 11.09
CA GLY A 194 11.73 5.05 10.84
C GLY A 194 13.15 4.56 10.64
N ILE A 195 13.40 3.25 10.74
CA ILE A 195 14.75 2.68 10.76
C ILE A 195 14.71 1.35 10.00
N ASP A 196 15.11 1.39 8.73
CA ASP A 196 15.18 0.22 7.84
C ASP A 196 16.51 -0.55 8.03
N ALA A 197 17.58 0.12 8.49
CA ALA A 197 18.86 -0.50 8.87
C ALA A 197 19.65 0.31 9.93
N ARG A 198 20.70 -0.31 10.49
CA ARG A 198 21.60 0.24 11.53
C ARG A 198 23.08 -0.09 11.23
N HIS A 199 24.01 0.76 11.64
CA HIS A 199 25.46 0.51 11.57
C HIS A 199 26.03 0.26 12.98
N ASP A 200 27.18 -0.41 13.08
CA ASP A 200 27.76 -0.88 14.35
C ASP A 200 28.26 0.24 15.29
N ASN A 201 28.41 1.46 14.79
CA ASN A 201 28.64 2.65 15.62
C ASN A 201 27.34 3.27 16.21
N GLY A 202 26.18 2.64 15.98
CA GLY A 202 24.87 3.07 16.48
C GLY A 202 24.08 4.01 15.57
N LEU A 203 24.61 4.38 14.39
CA LEU A 203 23.87 5.17 13.40
C LEU A 203 22.67 4.40 12.82
N THR A 204 21.63 5.15 12.46
CA THR A 204 20.33 4.65 12.01
C THR A 204 19.96 5.19 10.63
N PHE A 205 19.31 4.35 9.82
CA PHE A 205 19.10 4.60 8.39
C PHE A 205 17.67 4.28 7.96
N GLU A 206 17.01 5.21 7.29
CA GLU A 206 15.83 4.96 6.46
C GLU A 206 16.33 4.73 5.02
N ILE A 207 15.85 3.70 4.32
CA ILE A 207 16.27 3.36 2.95
C ILE A 207 15.09 3.52 1.99
N LYS A 208 15.25 4.26 0.91
CA LYS A 208 14.17 4.50 -0.07
C LYS A 208 14.60 4.21 -1.50
N THR A 209 14.10 3.09 -2.00
CA THR A 209 14.41 2.57 -3.34
C THR A 209 13.42 2.99 -4.40
N ARG A 210 13.88 3.28 -5.62
CA ARG A 210 13.04 3.46 -6.81
C ARG A 210 13.69 2.76 -8.02
N ARG A 211 12.93 1.90 -8.71
CA ARG A 211 13.25 1.45 -10.07
C ARG A 211 12.99 2.62 -11.03
N VAL A 212 13.93 2.89 -11.93
CA VAL A 212 13.97 4.05 -12.82
C VAL A 212 14.06 3.54 -14.26
N TYR A 213 12.94 3.69 -14.97
CA TYR A 213 12.70 3.22 -16.32
C TYR A 213 11.50 4.00 -16.86
N GLU A 214 11.44 4.24 -18.16
CA GLU A 214 10.27 4.91 -18.74
C GLU A 214 9.03 3.99 -18.68
N SER A 215 7.96 4.52 -18.07
CA SER A 215 6.73 3.75 -17.78
C SER A 215 5.46 4.58 -17.92
N GLY A 216 5.50 5.57 -18.81
CA GLY A 216 4.38 6.44 -19.26
C GLY A 216 3.83 7.42 -18.22
N ARG A 217 3.78 7.05 -16.94
CA ARG A 217 3.12 7.83 -15.87
C ARG A 217 4.06 8.80 -15.14
N ARG A 218 5.38 8.56 -15.16
CA ARG A 218 6.39 9.40 -14.48
C ARG A 218 7.76 9.27 -15.15
N ILE A 219 8.27 10.39 -15.67
CA ILE A 219 9.69 10.55 -16.00
C ILE A 219 10.57 10.23 -14.77
N SER A 220 11.76 9.67 -15.03
CA SER A 220 12.75 9.20 -14.04
C SER A 220 12.77 9.97 -12.70
N GLU A 221 13.01 11.27 -12.77
CA GLU A 221 13.23 12.20 -11.66
C GLU A 221 12.03 12.44 -10.74
N THR A 222 10.79 12.39 -11.25
CA THR A 222 9.56 12.74 -10.50
C THR A 222 9.09 11.68 -9.50
N ARG A 223 9.92 10.64 -9.26
CA ARG A 223 9.54 9.46 -8.46
C ARG A 223 9.58 9.75 -6.96
N ARG A 224 8.47 10.29 -6.45
CA ARG A 224 8.22 10.66 -5.04
C ARG A 224 8.74 9.63 -4.03
N LEU A 225 9.46 10.11 -3.02
CA LEU A 225 9.92 9.36 -1.85
C LEU A 225 8.87 9.55 -0.74
N ASN A 226 8.05 8.52 -0.50
CA ASN A 226 6.91 8.61 0.39
C ASN A 226 7.30 8.39 1.87
N ASN A 227 6.45 8.89 2.76
CA ASN A 227 6.44 8.58 4.21
C ASN A 227 7.67 9.07 5.01
N LEU A 228 8.41 10.07 4.51
CA LEU A 228 9.57 10.64 5.21
C LEU A 228 9.21 11.62 6.34
N VAL A 229 7.94 12.06 6.43
CA VAL A 229 7.45 12.95 7.50
C VAL A 229 7.49 12.22 8.85
N GLY A 230 8.21 12.80 9.82
CA GLY A 230 8.29 12.25 11.18
C GLY A 230 9.04 10.92 11.28
N LYS A 231 10.04 10.68 10.42
CA LYS A 231 11.06 9.65 10.63
C LYS A 231 12.22 10.23 11.46
N THR A 232 12.93 9.35 12.16
CA THR A 232 13.94 9.72 13.18
C THR A 232 15.30 9.05 12.95
N ALA A 233 15.53 8.47 11.77
CA ALA A 233 16.85 7.99 11.38
C ALA A 233 17.85 9.15 11.25
N ASP A 234 19.12 8.91 11.54
CA ASP A 234 20.19 9.89 11.34
C ASP A 234 20.37 10.24 9.85
N TYR A 235 20.20 9.24 8.97
CA TYR A 235 20.38 9.37 7.53
C TYR A 235 19.24 8.75 6.71
N LEU A 236 18.98 9.34 5.54
CA LEU A 236 18.23 8.75 4.44
C LEU A 236 19.22 8.19 3.41
N ILE A 237 19.09 6.92 3.06
CA ILE A 237 19.77 6.32 1.90
C ILE A 237 18.78 6.28 0.74
N VAL A 238 19.11 6.95 -0.36
CA VAL A 238 18.34 6.89 -1.61
C VAL A 238 19.01 5.88 -2.53
N VAL A 239 18.25 4.90 -3.01
CA VAL A 239 18.73 3.88 -3.96
C VAL A 239 17.94 3.96 -5.25
N ALA A 240 18.62 4.18 -6.37
CA ALA A 240 18.04 4.08 -7.69
C ALA A 240 18.45 2.75 -8.33
N LEU A 241 17.46 2.03 -8.87
CA LEU A 241 17.68 0.82 -9.68
C LEU A 241 17.34 1.13 -11.13
N ASP A 242 18.02 0.52 -12.09
CA ASP A 242 17.66 0.58 -13.51
C ASP A 242 16.51 -0.40 -13.86
N ARG A 243 16.23 -0.56 -15.16
CA ARG A 243 15.24 -1.54 -15.66
C ARG A 243 15.58 -2.96 -15.22
N SER A 244 16.85 -3.36 -15.20
CA SER A 244 17.31 -4.71 -14.81
C SER A 244 17.45 -4.90 -13.30
N PHE A 245 16.84 -4.03 -12.49
CA PHE A 245 16.94 -4.00 -11.02
C PHE A 245 18.36 -3.82 -10.49
N LYS A 246 19.34 -3.48 -11.34
CA LYS A 246 20.73 -3.24 -10.95
C LYS A 246 20.87 -1.83 -10.39
N CYS A 247 21.78 -1.64 -9.43
CA CYS A 247 21.99 -0.32 -8.84
C CYS A 247 22.54 0.68 -9.87
N ALA A 248 21.76 1.74 -10.10
CA ALA A 248 22.01 2.81 -11.05
C ALA A 248 22.38 4.14 -10.38
N GLY A 249 22.48 4.14 -9.05
CA GLY A 249 22.90 5.27 -8.23
C GLY A 249 22.53 5.03 -6.76
N MET A 250 23.38 5.45 -5.84
CA MET A 250 23.11 5.37 -4.41
C MET A 250 23.72 6.57 -3.70
N TRP A 251 22.92 7.19 -2.82
CA TRP A 251 23.30 8.40 -2.09
C TRP A 251 22.91 8.28 -0.62
N ILE A 252 23.67 8.94 0.25
CA ILE A 252 23.37 9.14 1.67
C ILE A 252 23.14 10.62 1.94
N ILE A 253 22.06 10.93 2.64
CA ILE A 253 21.58 12.28 2.94
C ILE A 253 21.39 12.40 4.45
N PRO A 254 21.93 13.43 5.14
CA PRO A 254 21.61 13.70 6.54
C PRO A 254 20.11 13.97 6.68
N MET A 255 19.38 13.19 7.49
CA MET A 255 17.91 13.28 7.55
C MET A 255 17.44 14.66 8.03
N GLN A 256 18.21 15.27 8.94
CA GLN A 256 18.02 16.65 9.43
C GLN A 256 18.03 17.72 8.32
N ASN A 257 18.72 17.47 7.19
CA ASN A 257 18.84 18.45 6.10
C ASN A 257 17.72 18.28 5.05
N LEU A 258 16.86 17.26 5.18
CA LEU A 258 15.83 16.92 4.20
C LEU A 258 14.67 17.92 4.21
N THR A 259 14.72 18.91 3.32
CA THR A 259 13.61 19.85 3.12
C THR A 259 12.39 19.19 2.47
N ASN A 260 11.20 19.68 2.80
CA ASN A 260 9.92 19.23 2.23
C ASN A 260 9.65 17.70 2.22
N PRO A 261 9.84 16.97 3.35
CA PRO A 261 9.72 15.49 3.41
C PRO A 261 8.32 14.95 3.03
N LYS A 262 7.29 15.79 2.99
CA LYS A 262 5.94 15.45 2.48
C LYS A 262 5.94 15.23 0.96
N SER A 263 6.78 15.95 0.22
CA SER A 263 6.76 16.05 -1.26
C SER A 263 8.08 15.66 -1.92
N ALA A 264 9.06 15.19 -1.14
CA ALA A 264 10.35 14.68 -1.60
C ALA A 264 10.21 13.70 -2.79
N ASN A 265 11.14 13.76 -3.72
CA ASN A 265 11.26 12.91 -4.92
C ASN A 265 12.76 12.69 -5.21
N LEU A 266 13.14 11.98 -6.28
CA LEU A 266 14.54 11.63 -6.49
C LEU A 266 15.47 12.86 -6.63
N LYS A 267 14.98 14.04 -7.02
CA LYS A 267 15.81 15.25 -7.09
C LYS A 267 16.39 15.72 -5.75
N VAL A 268 15.93 15.21 -4.60
CA VAL A 268 16.54 15.57 -3.30
C VAL A 268 18.03 15.26 -3.23
N VAL A 269 18.51 14.25 -3.99
CA VAL A 269 19.94 13.93 -4.07
C VAL A 269 20.78 15.03 -4.74
N ASN A 270 20.15 15.92 -5.52
CA ASN A 270 20.80 17.07 -6.16
C ASN A 270 20.66 18.35 -5.31
N THR A 271 19.70 18.41 -4.38
CA THR A 271 19.29 19.67 -3.73
C THR A 271 19.47 19.71 -2.21
N THR A 272 19.71 18.58 -1.55
CA THR A 272 19.91 18.54 -0.09
C THR A 272 21.40 18.63 0.25
N GLU A 273 21.75 19.65 1.03
CA GLU A 273 23.10 19.88 1.55
C GLU A 273 23.63 18.66 2.32
N GLY A 274 24.91 18.33 2.12
CA GLY A 274 25.56 17.18 2.76
C GLY A 274 25.20 15.83 2.15
N THR A 275 24.52 15.80 0.99
CA THR A 275 24.33 14.56 0.22
C THR A 275 25.67 14.04 -0.32
N LEU A 276 25.98 12.76 -0.08
CA LEU A 276 27.20 12.10 -0.56
C LEU A 276 26.88 10.85 -1.38
N ASN A 277 27.74 10.54 -2.35
CA ASN A 277 27.62 9.42 -3.27
C ASN A 277 28.21 8.12 -2.74
N ILE A 278 27.49 7.01 -2.86
CA ILE A 278 27.94 5.66 -2.50
C ILE A 278 28.11 4.78 -3.75
N VAL A 279 27.29 5.01 -4.77
CA VAL A 279 27.40 4.42 -6.11
C VAL A 279 27.14 5.53 -7.14
N PRO A 280 28.06 5.76 -8.11
CA PRO A 280 27.91 6.83 -9.10
C PRO A 280 26.60 6.73 -9.90
N SER A 281 26.07 7.88 -10.29
CA SER A 281 24.81 7.95 -11.04
C SER A 281 24.99 7.47 -12.47
N LYS A 282 24.11 6.58 -12.92
CA LYS A 282 23.85 6.24 -14.32
C LYS A 282 22.59 6.91 -14.86
N ILE A 283 21.95 7.78 -14.08
CA ILE A 283 20.67 8.41 -14.39
C ILE A 283 20.93 9.90 -14.68
N PRO A 284 20.78 10.38 -15.93
CA PRO A 284 21.23 11.72 -16.31
C PRO A 284 20.65 12.90 -15.51
N SER A 285 19.46 12.74 -14.93
CA SER A 285 18.79 13.75 -14.10
C SER A 285 19.24 13.78 -12.62
N LEU A 286 20.06 12.81 -12.19
CA LEU A 286 20.55 12.69 -10.82
C LEU A 286 22.07 12.83 -10.80
N GLN A 287 22.58 13.81 -10.04
CA GLN A 287 24.00 14.10 -9.96
C GLN A 287 24.74 13.03 -9.15
N THR A 288 25.97 12.71 -9.52
CA THR A 288 26.83 11.84 -8.69
C THR A 288 27.14 12.54 -7.36
N GLY A 289 27.77 13.72 -7.39
CA GLY A 289 28.17 14.47 -6.19
C GLY A 289 29.49 13.99 -5.58
N GLU A 290 29.83 14.47 -4.39
CA GLU A 290 31.05 14.06 -3.67
C GLU A 290 30.97 12.61 -3.16
N SER A 291 32.07 11.86 -3.21
CA SER A 291 32.09 10.46 -2.77
C SER A 291 32.10 10.30 -1.25
N PHE A 292 31.13 9.56 -0.72
CA PHE A 292 31.12 9.05 0.65
C PHE A 292 32.33 8.12 0.86
N LYS A 293 33.09 8.36 1.94
CA LYS A 293 34.30 7.60 2.27
C LYS A 293 34.05 6.53 3.34
N THR A 294 33.55 6.93 4.51
CA THR A 294 33.25 6.02 5.63
C THR A 294 32.40 6.72 6.70
N PHE A 295 31.79 5.95 7.59
CA PHE A 295 31.17 6.46 8.81
C PHE A 295 32.26 6.80 9.84
N ASN A 296 32.86 7.99 9.70
CA ASN A 296 33.85 8.50 10.65
C ASN A 296 33.38 8.29 12.11
N LEU A 297 34.25 7.70 12.93
CA LEU A 297 33.97 7.30 14.31
C LEU A 297 33.82 8.50 15.27
N ARG A 298 32.74 9.27 15.10
CA ARG A 298 32.15 10.02 16.20
C ARG A 298 31.63 9.01 17.22
N LYS A 299 32.50 8.61 18.16
CA LYS A 299 32.06 8.00 19.43
C LYS A 299 30.93 8.88 19.96
N ARG A 300 29.74 8.30 20.13
CA ARG A 300 28.59 9.00 20.71
C ARG A 300 28.98 9.34 22.15
N VAL A 301 29.38 10.59 22.39
CA VAL A 301 29.76 11.04 23.74
C VAL A 301 28.50 10.92 24.59
N LEU A 302 28.49 9.91 25.46
CA LEU A 302 27.52 9.82 26.53
C LEU A 302 27.83 10.97 27.49
N THR A 303 27.12 12.07 27.34
CA THR A 303 27.13 13.18 28.29
C THR A 303 26.54 12.64 29.59
N ASN A 304 27.41 12.29 30.54
CA ASN A 304 27.00 11.84 31.86
C ASN A 304 26.03 12.87 32.48
N PRO A 305 24.91 12.44 33.09
CA PRO A 305 24.05 13.37 33.81
C PRO A 305 24.82 13.99 34.97
N VAL A 306 24.70 15.31 35.13
CA VAL A 306 25.38 16.05 36.20
C VAL A 306 24.82 15.67 37.55
N ASN A 307 25.74 15.40 38.49
CA ASN A 307 25.55 15.15 39.93
C ASN A 307 24.16 15.44 40.52
N SER A 308 23.39 14.39 40.79
CA SER A 308 22.31 14.43 41.80
C SER A 308 22.89 14.03 43.16
N THR A 309 23.12 15.02 44.03
CA THR A 309 23.69 14.80 45.38
C THR A 309 22.85 13.84 46.22
N PHE A 310 23.48 12.84 46.83
CA PHE A 310 22.83 11.95 47.80
C PHE A 310 22.36 12.75 49.03
N ILE A 311 21.07 12.69 49.34
CA ILE A 311 20.54 13.01 50.67
C ILE A 311 19.73 11.81 51.15
N THR A 312 20.37 10.97 51.97
CA THR A 312 19.69 9.93 52.75
C THR A 312 18.74 10.59 53.76
N LYS A 313 17.49 10.10 53.84
CA LYS A 313 16.61 10.38 54.99
C LYS A 313 15.99 9.12 55.55
N THR A 314 16.09 9.02 56.86
CA THR A 314 15.88 7.83 57.69
C THR A 314 14.40 7.45 57.81
N THR A 315 14.13 6.14 57.85
CA THR A 315 12.83 5.56 58.15
C THR A 315 12.36 5.90 59.57
N ARG A 316 11.13 6.43 59.75
CA ARG A 316 10.40 6.31 61.03
C ARG A 316 8.87 6.41 60.91
N THR A 317 8.22 5.28 61.18
CA THR A 317 6.90 5.08 61.83
C THR A 317 5.66 5.88 61.41
N LYS A 318 4.57 5.14 61.16
CA LYS A 318 3.18 5.63 61.05
C LYS A 318 2.78 6.59 62.19
N LYS A 319 1.84 7.50 61.87
CA LYS A 319 0.69 7.78 62.75
C LYS A 319 -0.57 7.96 61.89
N GLU A 320 -1.68 7.38 62.30
CA GLU A 320 -2.95 7.49 61.59
C GLU A 320 -3.66 8.82 61.89
N THR A 321 -4.45 9.31 60.95
CA THR A 321 -5.68 10.06 61.26
C THR A 321 -6.64 10.00 60.08
N THR A 322 -7.93 9.81 60.36
CA THR A 322 -8.97 9.64 59.35
C THR A 322 -9.58 10.98 58.92
N LYS A 323 -9.97 11.10 57.64
CA LYS A 323 -10.97 12.08 57.22
C LYS A 323 -11.77 11.56 56.01
N ARG A 324 -13.09 11.71 56.09
CA ARG A 324 -14.06 11.15 55.14
C ARG A 324 -14.14 12.00 53.86
N ARG A 325 -14.34 11.37 52.70
CA ARG A 325 -14.86 12.06 51.48
C ARG A 325 -16.39 11.94 51.43
N PRO A 326 -17.14 13.02 51.16
CA PRO A 326 -18.60 12.97 51.02
C PRO A 326 -19.05 12.48 49.62
N LYS A 327 -20.32 12.05 49.50
CA LYS A 327 -21.04 11.76 48.25
C LYS A 327 -22.18 12.78 48.06
N ARG A 328 -22.35 13.34 46.85
CA ARG A 328 -23.61 13.79 46.19
C ARG A 328 -23.25 14.63 44.93
N ALA A 329 -24.12 14.84 43.94
CA ALA A 329 -25.47 14.31 43.67
C ALA A 329 -25.69 14.15 42.14
N ILE A 330 -26.80 13.53 41.75
CA ILE A 330 -27.40 13.63 40.41
C ILE A 330 -28.52 14.67 40.50
N ILE A 331 -28.62 15.57 39.53
CA ILE A 331 -29.82 16.36 39.22
C ILE A 331 -29.97 16.39 37.69
N SER A 332 -31.22 16.34 37.23
CA SER A 332 -31.65 16.46 35.83
C SER A 332 -32.39 17.78 35.64
N GLU A 333 -32.22 18.42 34.48
CA GLU A 333 -33.08 19.52 34.04
C GLU A 333 -33.62 19.21 32.64
N GLU A 334 -34.95 19.25 32.52
CA GLU A 334 -35.66 19.42 31.25
C GLU A 334 -35.81 20.93 30.99
N ILE A 335 -35.90 21.34 29.73
CA ILE A 335 -36.55 22.61 29.34
C ILE A 335 -37.10 22.46 27.91
N SER A 336 -38.21 23.14 27.64
CA SER A 336 -39.10 22.89 26.52
C SER A 336 -38.73 23.60 25.21
N ILE A 337 -39.36 23.16 24.13
CA ILE A 337 -39.40 23.83 22.82
C ILE A 337 -40.85 24.22 22.55
N GLU A 338 -41.12 25.49 22.26
CA GLU A 338 -42.39 26.02 21.72
C GLU A 338 -42.07 27.28 20.85
N PRO A 339 -42.94 27.70 19.91
CA PRO A 339 -42.51 28.45 18.72
C PRO A 339 -42.88 29.95 18.69
N THR A 340 -42.27 30.69 17.76
CA THR A 340 -42.75 32.00 17.26
C THR A 340 -42.65 32.09 15.73
N HIS A 341 -43.35 33.06 15.12
CA HIS A 341 -43.94 32.88 13.79
C HIS A 341 -43.93 34.18 12.94
N THR A 342 -43.43 34.14 11.69
CA THR A 342 -43.68 35.14 10.60
C THR A 342 -43.24 36.60 10.89
N PHE A 343 -43.24 37.63 10.01
CA PHE A 343 -43.55 37.95 8.58
C PHE A 343 -42.74 39.26 8.25
N ILE A 344 -42.44 39.84 7.06
CA ILE A 344 -42.64 39.77 5.59
C ILE A 344 -41.32 40.37 4.98
N GLY A 345 -40.88 40.21 3.73
CA GLY A 345 -41.33 39.43 2.55
C GLY A 345 -40.82 40.07 1.23
N ASN A 346 -41.26 39.52 0.09
CA ASN A 346 -41.42 40.16 -1.24
C ASN A 346 -40.15 40.63 -2.03
N ASN A 347 -40.03 40.46 -3.36
CA ASN A 347 -40.99 40.06 -4.42
C ASN A 347 -40.31 39.27 -5.57
N ASP A 348 -41.11 38.45 -6.28
CA ASP A 348 -41.12 38.16 -7.75
C ASP A 348 -39.87 37.62 -8.52
N SER A 349 -40.01 36.76 -9.55
CA SER A 349 -41.16 35.97 -10.06
C SER A 349 -40.71 34.88 -11.07
N SER A 350 -41.67 34.15 -11.68
CA SER A 350 -41.57 33.01 -12.63
C SER A 350 -41.12 31.67 -11.99
N LEU A 351 -41.90 30.59 -11.94
CA LEU A 351 -42.83 29.86 -12.85
C LEU A 351 -42.16 28.63 -13.49
N GLY A 352 -42.55 27.44 -13.03
CA GLY A 352 -42.13 26.13 -13.55
C GLY A 352 -42.53 25.00 -12.59
N SER A 353 -43.62 24.30 -12.88
CA SER A 353 -44.25 23.31 -11.99
C SER A 353 -44.00 21.86 -12.43
N GLY A 354 -44.13 20.91 -11.49
CA GLY A 354 -44.21 19.46 -11.78
C GLY A 354 -43.26 18.60 -10.95
N GLY A 355 -43.72 18.10 -9.80
CA GLY A 355 -42.97 17.13 -8.99
C GLY A 355 -43.11 15.69 -9.50
N CYS A 356 -42.07 14.87 -9.33
CA CYS A 356 -42.09 13.45 -9.66
C CYS A 356 -42.06 12.61 -8.37
N PHE A 357 -43.12 11.83 -8.11
CA PHE A 357 -43.19 10.92 -6.97
C PHE A 357 -42.92 9.46 -7.38
N THR A 358 -42.45 8.70 -6.39
CA THR A 358 -41.95 7.31 -6.48
C THR A 358 -42.87 6.32 -7.19
N TRP A 359 -42.30 5.56 -8.13
CA TRP A 359 -42.88 4.31 -8.65
C TRP A 359 -42.49 3.08 -7.82
N THR A 360 -43.20 1.97 -8.04
CA THR A 360 -42.92 0.57 -7.61
C THR A 360 -43.83 -0.05 -6.52
N ILE A 361 -45.14 0.25 -6.51
CA ILE A 361 -46.17 -0.66 -5.96
C ILE A 361 -47.36 -0.73 -6.95
N VAL A 362 -47.20 -1.50 -8.04
CA VAL A 362 -48.28 -1.74 -9.03
C VAL A 362 -48.28 -3.19 -9.55
N ILE A 363 -47.10 -3.79 -9.77
CA ILE A 363 -46.94 -5.08 -10.47
C ILE A 363 -47.66 -6.26 -9.77
N ILE A 364 -47.89 -6.20 -8.45
CA ILE A 364 -48.52 -7.28 -7.70
C ILE A 364 -50.04 -7.40 -7.95
N LEU A 365 -50.75 -6.32 -8.31
CA LEU A 365 -52.20 -6.40 -8.58
C LEU A 365 -52.52 -6.98 -9.97
N LEU A 366 -51.62 -6.84 -10.95
CA LEU A 366 -51.92 -7.20 -12.34
C LEU A 366 -51.98 -8.72 -12.59
N LEU A 367 -51.30 -9.51 -11.75
CA LEU A 367 -51.28 -10.98 -11.85
C LEU A 367 -52.51 -11.66 -11.22
N LEU A 368 -53.26 -10.97 -10.36
CA LEU A 368 -54.47 -11.52 -9.72
C LEU A 368 -55.73 -11.40 -10.58
N LEU A 369 -55.77 -10.50 -11.57
CA LEU A 369 -56.93 -10.35 -12.46
C LEU A 369 -56.94 -11.35 -13.63
N ILE A 370 -55.77 -11.86 -14.05
CA ILE A 370 -55.66 -12.79 -15.19
C ILE A 370 -56.09 -14.22 -14.78
N GLY A 371 -55.95 -14.58 -13.49
CA GLY A 371 -56.30 -15.91 -12.98
C GLY A 371 -57.80 -16.18 -12.76
N TYR A 372 -58.69 -15.20 -13.03
CA TYR A 372 -60.12 -15.30 -12.70
C TYR A 372 -61.06 -15.30 -13.93
N LEU A 373 -60.51 -15.50 -15.13
CA LEU A 373 -61.27 -15.61 -16.40
C LEU A 373 -60.91 -16.87 -17.19
N SER A 374 -60.68 -17.99 -16.49
CA SER A 374 -60.40 -19.31 -17.09
C SER A 374 -60.80 -20.46 -16.15
N ASN A 375 -62.09 -20.53 -15.83
CA ASN A 375 -62.87 -21.72 -15.44
C ASN A 375 -64.36 -21.40 -15.64
#